data_AF-A0A935Z6H2-F1
#
_entry.id   AF-A0A935Z6H2-F1
#
_cell.length_a   1.000
_cell.length_b   1.000
_cell.length_c   1.000
_cell.angle_alpha   90.00
_cell.angle_beta   90.00
_cell.angle_gamma   90.00
#
_symmetry.space_group_name_H-M   'P 1'
#
loop_
_entity.id
_entity.type
_entity.pdbx_description
1 polymer ?
#
loop_
_entity_poly.entity_id
_entity_poly.type
_entity_poly.pdbx_seq_one_letter_code
_entity_poly.pdbx_strand_id
1 'polypeptide(L)'
;MKSALNSAKRSSKGPKHTKGAEASSEAPTPVTAEALRAGITPAIVAKIKAEASAAAKGKKPSDLPVPIAAYMAEALGLAATIAKYWHSSDPKKVPSLSRFAHKLPESTSAEILHLVDLLQGSRDKARALVAVADPEVLARAKHLYRELRVAAEFDADDGVEDAKDQELAALKKAHETEPDSIAELADALASFAAHASTYRSSFATIPDFDMAMLDEAARLVDTLRLRKTNTDATAGMAAKVRDVYLALLDQRIANARKVFRYAFRATPEIVREATSAYERERRRAARKPDASEGDEPIAPEDTSGDDVTDDDA
;
A
#
# COMPACT_ATOMS: atom_id res chain seq x y z
N MET A 1 28.25 84.17 25.21
CA MET A 1 27.29 83.54 24.28
C MET A 1 27.36 84.24 22.93
N LYS A 2 27.24 83.46 21.85
CA LYS A 2 27.19 83.83 20.42
C LYS A 2 28.51 83.74 19.66
N SER A 3 28.80 82.48 19.29
CA SER A 3 29.68 82.09 18.21
C SER A 3 29.17 82.58 16.85
N ALA A 4 30.09 83.08 16.05
CA ALA A 4 29.94 83.24 14.61
C ALA A 4 30.27 81.92 13.91
N LEU A 5 29.51 81.55 12.88
CA LEU A 5 29.98 80.66 11.82
C LEU A 5 29.21 80.95 10.53
N ASN A 6 30.00 81.32 9.53
CA ASN A 6 29.64 81.66 8.17
C ASN A 6 29.46 80.40 7.31
N SER A 7 28.59 80.55 6.31
CA SER A 7 28.69 80.02 4.93
C SER A 7 28.57 78.50 4.71
N ALA A 8 27.53 78.10 3.98
CA ALA A 8 27.69 77.11 2.91
C ALA A 8 26.59 77.24 1.84
N LYS A 9 27.07 77.31 0.59
CA LYS A 9 26.36 77.43 -0.68
C LYS A 9 25.35 76.30 -0.94
N ARG A 10 24.22 76.68 -1.52
CA ARG A 10 23.30 75.82 -2.27
C ARG A 10 24.01 75.23 -3.50
N SER A 11 23.91 73.91 -3.68
CA SER A 11 24.15 73.22 -4.94
C SER A 11 23.08 72.14 -5.12
N SER A 12 22.20 72.37 -6.09
CA SER A 12 21.14 71.47 -6.54
C SER A 12 21.74 70.36 -7.41
N LYS A 13 21.59 69.09 -6.99
CA LYS A 13 21.84 67.93 -7.84
C LYS A 13 20.62 67.02 -7.77
N GLY A 14 19.98 66.85 -8.93
CA GLY A 14 18.69 66.18 -9.09
C GLY A 14 18.67 64.69 -8.74
N PRO A 15 17.47 64.08 -8.73
CA PRO A 15 17.28 62.71 -8.28
C PRO A 15 17.88 61.72 -9.30
N LYS A 16 18.81 60.88 -8.82
CA LYS A 16 19.23 59.68 -9.54
C LYS A 16 18.06 58.68 -9.52
N HIS A 17 17.46 58.45 -10.69
CA HIS A 17 16.67 57.24 -10.93
C HIS A 17 17.58 56.02 -10.77
N THR A 18 17.50 55.35 -9.61
CA THR A 18 17.99 53.98 -9.45
C THR A 18 17.00 53.06 -10.15
N LYS A 19 17.42 52.58 -11.32
CA LYS A 19 16.78 51.49 -12.07
C LYS A 19 16.61 50.31 -11.12
N GLY A 20 15.36 49.97 -10.82
CA GLY A 20 15.03 48.80 -10.00
C GLY A 20 15.60 47.56 -10.66
N ALA A 21 16.51 46.89 -9.96
CA ALA A 21 16.76 45.49 -10.21
C ALA A 21 15.52 44.75 -9.73
N GLU A 22 14.64 44.40 -10.67
CA GLU A 22 13.63 43.38 -10.45
C GLU A 22 14.37 42.13 -9.97
N ALA A 23 14.25 41.85 -8.67
CA ALA A 23 14.63 40.57 -8.13
C ALA A 23 13.70 39.54 -8.79
N SER A 24 14.20 38.89 -9.82
CA SER A 24 13.60 37.68 -10.39
C SER A 24 13.30 36.74 -9.23
N SER A 25 12.02 36.64 -8.92
CA SER A 25 11.42 35.60 -8.09
C SER A 25 11.56 34.28 -8.86
N GLU A 26 12.77 33.76 -8.91
CA GLU A 26 13.04 32.43 -9.45
C GLU A 26 12.35 31.44 -8.51
N ALA A 27 11.30 30.78 -9.01
CA ALA A 27 10.57 29.80 -8.24
C ALA A 27 11.57 28.71 -7.79
N PRO A 28 11.56 28.30 -6.51
CA PRO A 28 12.49 27.28 -6.03
C PRO A 28 12.32 26.02 -6.87
N THR A 29 13.43 25.53 -7.44
CA THR A 29 13.45 24.31 -8.25
C THR A 29 12.84 23.17 -7.44
N PRO A 30 11.90 22.39 -8.01
CA PRO A 30 11.30 21.28 -7.29
C PRO A 30 12.39 20.28 -6.93
N VAL A 31 12.48 19.94 -5.64
CA VAL A 31 13.42 18.93 -5.15
C VAL A 31 13.01 17.59 -5.77
N THR A 32 13.85 17.03 -6.65
CA THR A 32 13.56 15.77 -7.32
C THR A 32 13.77 14.59 -6.37
N ALA A 33 13.04 13.49 -6.61
CA ALA A 33 13.20 12.26 -5.84
C ALA A 33 14.63 11.69 -5.94
N GLU A 34 15.29 11.83 -7.10
CA GLU A 34 16.68 11.42 -7.31
C GLU A 34 17.67 12.26 -6.49
N ALA A 35 17.49 13.58 -6.44
CA ALA A 35 18.32 14.45 -5.62
C ALA A 35 18.22 14.09 -4.13
N LEU A 36 17.04 13.71 -3.66
CA LEU A 36 16.87 13.27 -2.27
C LEU A 36 17.45 11.88 -2.00
N ARG A 37 17.37 10.96 -2.97
CA ARG A 37 17.99 9.63 -2.86
C ARG A 37 19.51 9.70 -2.78
N ALA A 38 20.13 10.69 -3.42
CA ALA A 38 21.57 10.96 -3.26
C ALA A 38 21.95 11.30 -1.80
N GLY A 39 21.00 11.77 -1.00
CA GLY A 39 21.17 12.02 0.44
C GLY A 39 21.12 10.76 1.32
N ILE A 40 20.83 9.58 0.77
CA ILE A 40 20.82 8.32 1.52
C ILE A 40 22.28 7.84 1.69
N THR A 41 22.85 8.10 2.87
CA THR A 41 24.22 7.72 3.19
C THR A 41 24.31 6.33 3.84
N PRO A 42 25.48 5.66 3.83
CA PRO A 42 25.69 4.40 4.55
C PRO A 42 25.36 4.51 6.05
N ALA A 43 25.57 5.68 6.66
CA ALA A 43 25.20 5.93 8.06
C ALA A 43 23.68 5.89 8.28
N ILE A 44 22.88 6.43 7.35
CA ILE A 44 21.41 6.36 7.40
C ILE A 44 20.95 4.91 7.26
N VAL A 45 21.52 4.17 6.31
CA VAL A 45 21.21 2.74 6.11
C VAL A 45 21.53 1.94 7.37
N ALA A 46 22.72 2.15 7.95
CA ALA A 46 23.14 1.47 9.18
C ALA A 46 22.22 1.82 10.37
N LYS A 47 21.83 3.09 10.50
CA LYS A 47 20.90 3.56 11.53
C LYS A 47 19.54 2.88 11.40
N ILE A 48 18.92 2.91 10.22
CA ILE A 48 17.61 2.28 10.00
C ILE A 48 17.68 0.77 10.23
N LYS A 49 18.77 0.12 9.81
CA LYS A 49 19.00 -1.31 10.09
C LYS A 49 19.07 -1.60 11.59
N ALA A 50 19.81 -0.78 12.35
CA ALA A 50 19.92 -0.93 13.81
C ALA A 50 18.56 -0.70 14.50
N GLU A 51 17.81 0.32 14.11
CA GLU A 51 16.47 0.61 14.64
C GLU A 51 15.49 -0.53 14.32
N ALA A 52 15.53 -1.05 13.09
CA ALA A 52 14.69 -2.17 12.69
C ALA A 52 14.99 -3.45 13.47
N SER A 53 16.27 -3.75 13.71
CA SER A 53 16.69 -4.90 14.54
C SER A 53 16.30 -4.75 16.01
N ALA A 54 16.25 -3.52 16.53
CA ALA A 54 15.85 -3.23 17.92
C ALA A 54 14.33 -3.12 18.11
N ALA A 55 13.55 -3.02 17.02
CA ALA A 55 12.12 -2.83 17.09
C ALA A 55 11.40 -4.10 17.59
N ALA A 56 10.86 -4.04 18.81
CA ALA A 56 10.08 -5.13 19.39
C ALA A 56 8.65 -5.25 18.84
N LYS A 57 8.12 -4.17 18.24
CA LYS A 57 6.75 -4.10 17.70
C LYS A 57 6.75 -3.41 16.34
N GLY A 58 6.06 -4.02 15.38
CA GLY A 58 5.70 -3.41 14.11
C GLY A 58 4.32 -2.75 14.16
N LYS A 59 3.97 -2.03 13.09
CA LYS A 59 2.64 -1.46 12.86
C LYS A 59 2.00 -2.21 11.69
N LYS A 60 0.76 -2.67 11.84
CA LYS A 60 0.08 -3.38 10.75
C LYS A 60 -0.46 -2.36 9.74
N PRO A 61 -0.59 -2.72 8.45
CA PRO A 61 -1.25 -1.85 7.47
C PRO A 61 -2.69 -1.48 7.83
N SER A 62 -3.40 -2.36 8.56
CA SER A 62 -4.75 -2.10 9.09
C SER A 62 -4.82 -0.95 10.09
N ASP A 63 -3.68 -0.61 10.71
CA ASP A 63 -3.60 0.41 11.75
C ASP A 63 -3.26 1.79 11.15
N LEU A 64 -3.17 1.90 9.83
CA LEU A 64 -2.94 3.15 9.12
C LEU A 64 -4.26 3.91 8.89
N PRO A 65 -4.22 5.26 8.90
CA PRO A 65 -5.41 6.07 8.62
C PRO A 65 -5.85 6.02 7.15
N VAL A 66 -4.97 5.55 6.25
CA VAL A 66 -5.15 5.51 4.80
C VAL A 66 -4.52 4.23 4.22
N PRO A 67 -4.91 3.79 3.02
CA PRO A 67 -4.27 2.66 2.35
C PRO A 67 -2.75 2.85 2.23
N ILE A 68 -1.98 1.79 2.45
CA ILE A 68 -0.51 1.84 2.50
C ILE A 68 0.15 2.48 1.27
N ALA A 69 -0.41 2.32 0.07
CA ALA A 69 0.10 2.98 -1.14
C ALA A 69 -0.05 4.51 -1.06
N ALA A 70 -1.22 5.00 -0.64
CA ALA A 70 -1.45 6.43 -0.39
C ALA A 70 -0.57 6.94 0.75
N TYR A 71 -0.39 6.15 1.81
CA TYR A 71 0.48 6.49 2.93
C TYR A 71 1.94 6.69 2.49
N MET A 72 2.47 5.78 1.66
CA MET A 72 3.82 5.91 1.09
C MET A 72 3.93 7.13 0.17
N ALA A 73 2.94 7.40 -0.68
CA ALA A 73 2.92 8.60 -1.52
C ALA A 73 2.95 9.90 -0.69
N GLU A 74 2.20 9.94 0.41
CA GLU A 74 2.24 11.07 1.35
C GLU A 74 3.59 11.20 2.06
N ALA A 75 4.23 10.09 2.38
CA ALA A 75 5.56 10.07 2.97
C ALA A 75 6.59 10.69 2.01
N LEU A 76 6.54 10.33 0.73
CA LEU A 76 7.39 10.92 -0.31
C LEU A 76 7.17 12.43 -0.43
N GLY A 77 5.91 12.87 -0.45
CA GLY A 77 5.57 14.30 -0.45
C GLY A 77 6.12 15.03 0.78
N LEU A 78 6.00 14.42 1.96
CA LEU A 78 6.55 14.98 3.20
C LEU A 78 8.08 15.06 3.18
N ALA A 79 8.77 14.05 2.65
CA ALA A 79 10.23 14.06 2.51
C ALA A 79 10.70 15.22 1.62
N ALA A 80 10.04 15.42 0.48
CA ALA A 80 10.31 16.56 -0.40
C ALA A 80 10.02 17.90 0.29
N THR A 81 8.93 17.98 1.06
CA THR A 81 8.55 19.18 1.82
C THR A 81 9.58 19.50 2.92
N ILE A 82 10.10 18.49 3.64
CA ILE A 82 11.18 18.67 4.62
C ILE A 82 12.41 19.30 3.96
N ALA A 83 12.85 18.76 2.82
CA ALA A 83 14.02 19.27 2.12
C ALA A 83 13.81 20.69 1.60
N LYS A 84 12.63 20.96 1.00
CA LYS A 84 12.25 22.29 0.50
C LYS A 84 12.34 23.38 1.57
N TYR A 85 11.91 23.09 2.80
CA TYR A 85 11.90 24.08 3.88
C TYR A 85 13.05 23.90 4.89
N TRP A 86 14.06 23.08 4.58
CA TRP A 86 15.22 22.92 5.45
C TRP A 86 15.96 24.24 5.64
N HIS A 87 16.22 24.92 4.52
CA HIS A 87 16.70 26.29 4.46
C HIS A 87 15.64 27.15 3.76
N SER A 88 15.06 28.09 4.50
CA SER A 88 14.15 29.07 3.91
C SER A 88 14.92 30.12 3.10
N SER A 89 14.42 30.43 1.91
CA SER A 89 14.93 31.52 1.06
C SER A 89 14.65 32.91 1.65
N ASP A 90 13.59 33.07 2.42
CA ASP A 90 13.28 34.30 3.18
C ASP A 90 12.92 33.94 4.64
N PRO A 91 13.93 33.80 5.51
CA PRO A 91 13.74 33.44 6.92
C PRO A 91 12.86 34.40 7.72
N LYS A 92 12.66 35.64 7.25
CA LYS A 92 11.79 36.63 7.91
C LYS A 92 10.31 36.32 7.67
N LYS A 93 9.97 35.74 6.53
CA LYS A 93 8.59 35.35 6.17
C LYS A 93 8.28 33.89 6.44
N VAL A 94 9.24 33.00 6.18
CA VAL A 94 9.08 31.55 6.33
C VAL A 94 10.24 31.03 7.19
N PRO A 95 9.99 30.47 8.38
CA PRO A 95 11.06 29.93 9.23
C PRO A 95 11.77 28.73 8.59
N SER A 96 13.09 28.64 8.73
CA SER A 96 13.85 27.44 8.34
C SER A 96 13.66 26.29 9.33
N LEU A 97 13.47 25.06 8.83
CA LEU A 97 13.39 23.85 9.67
C LEU A 97 14.71 23.52 10.38
N SER A 98 15.86 23.98 9.86
CA SER A 98 17.17 23.77 10.49
C SER A 98 17.25 24.26 11.95
N ARG A 99 16.42 25.24 12.33
CA ARG A 99 16.29 25.71 13.74
C ARG A 99 15.79 24.62 14.70
N PHE A 100 15.16 23.58 14.16
CA PHE A 100 14.58 22.45 14.88
C PHE A 100 15.38 21.16 14.69
N ALA A 101 16.64 21.23 14.23
CA ALA A 101 17.47 20.06 13.94
C ALA A 101 17.58 19.04 15.10
N HIS A 102 17.51 19.52 16.35
CA HIS A 102 17.51 18.68 17.55
C HIS A 102 16.22 17.83 17.74
N LYS A 103 15.11 18.18 17.07
CA LYS A 103 13.85 17.40 17.04
C LYS A 103 13.59 16.77 15.68
N LEU A 104 14.06 17.38 14.61
CA LEU A 104 13.91 16.90 13.24
C LEU A 104 15.26 16.99 12.54
N PRO A 105 16.09 15.94 12.59
CA PRO A 105 17.40 15.93 11.93
C PRO A 105 17.26 16.16 10.42
N GLU A 106 18.27 16.76 9.79
CA GLU A 106 18.31 16.98 8.33
C GLU A 106 18.12 15.69 7.55
N SER A 107 18.69 14.60 8.06
CA SER A 107 18.57 13.25 7.50
C SER A 107 17.15 12.72 7.45
N THR A 108 16.16 13.35 8.10
CA THR A 108 14.80 12.81 8.19
C THR A 108 14.15 12.65 6.81
N SER A 109 14.42 13.54 5.85
CA SER A 109 13.90 13.41 4.48
C SER A 109 14.43 12.14 3.79
N ALA A 110 15.75 11.93 3.86
CA ALA A 110 16.42 10.74 3.33
C ALA A 110 16.04 9.45 4.08
N GLU A 111 15.85 9.52 5.40
CA GLU A 111 15.36 8.41 6.22
C GLU A 111 13.95 7.98 5.79
N ILE A 112 13.04 8.93 5.58
CA ILE A 112 11.67 8.64 5.10
C ILE A 112 11.71 7.97 3.73
N LEU A 113 12.53 8.47 2.80
CA LEU A 113 12.67 7.88 1.47
C LEU A 113 13.21 6.45 1.52
N HIS A 114 14.27 6.23 2.30
CA HIS A 114 14.84 4.90 2.44
C HIS A 114 13.83 3.91 3.05
N LEU A 115 13.03 4.34 4.04
CA LEU A 115 11.97 3.52 4.62
C LEU A 115 10.86 3.20 3.61
N VAL A 116 10.50 4.13 2.72
CA VAL A 116 9.55 3.86 1.62
C VAL A 116 10.13 2.84 0.65
N ASP A 117 11.39 2.99 0.25
CA ASP A 117 12.07 2.03 -0.65
C ASP A 117 12.15 0.63 -0.02
N LEU A 118 12.46 0.54 1.28
CA LEU A 118 12.48 -0.73 2.04
C LEU A 118 11.08 -1.36 2.15
N LEU A 119 10.04 -0.55 2.38
CA LEU A 119 8.66 -1.04 2.41
C LEU A 119 8.22 -1.57 1.05
N GLN A 120 8.51 -0.85 -0.03
CA GLN A 120 8.21 -1.29 -1.39
C GLN A 120 8.97 -2.58 -1.70
N GLY A 121 10.27 -2.63 -1.44
CA GLY A 121 11.09 -3.84 -1.63
C GLY A 121 10.60 -5.04 -0.80
N SER A 122 10.13 -4.82 0.43
CA SER A 122 9.54 -5.90 1.25
C SER A 122 8.25 -6.45 0.65
N ARG A 123 7.41 -5.59 0.07
CA ARG A 123 6.15 -5.98 -0.60
C ARG A 123 6.40 -6.72 -1.89
N ASP A 124 7.38 -6.29 -2.68
CA ASP A 124 7.72 -6.95 -3.94
C ASP A 124 8.37 -8.30 -3.69
N LYS A 125 9.24 -8.41 -2.67
CA LYS A 125 9.74 -9.71 -2.20
C LYS A 125 8.62 -10.61 -1.71
N ALA A 126 7.67 -10.09 -0.92
CA ALA A 126 6.54 -10.89 -0.47
C ALA A 126 5.71 -11.42 -1.65
N ARG A 127 5.42 -10.58 -2.65
CA ARG A 127 4.72 -10.99 -3.88
C ARG A 127 5.50 -12.03 -4.67
N ALA A 128 6.82 -11.85 -4.81
CA ALA A 128 7.68 -12.81 -5.48
C ALA A 128 7.79 -14.16 -4.72
N LEU A 129 7.66 -14.13 -3.39
CA LEU A 129 7.68 -15.33 -2.53
C LEU A 129 6.34 -16.08 -2.52
N VAL A 130 5.23 -15.42 -2.87
CA VAL A 130 3.94 -16.07 -3.17
C VAL A 130 4.00 -16.70 -4.57
N ALA A 131 5.16 -17.23 -4.97
CA ALA A 131 5.32 -17.97 -6.20
C ALA A 131 4.25 -19.06 -6.25
N VAL A 132 3.32 -18.90 -7.20
CA VAL A 132 2.39 -19.91 -7.67
C VAL A 132 3.21 -21.20 -7.76
N ALA A 133 2.79 -22.27 -7.08
CA ALA A 133 3.53 -23.52 -7.13
C ALA A 133 3.84 -23.83 -8.60
N ASP A 134 5.09 -24.24 -8.86
CA ASP A 134 5.59 -24.55 -10.20
C ASP A 134 4.45 -25.14 -11.04
N PRO A 135 4.02 -24.46 -12.13
CA PRO A 135 2.88 -24.88 -12.91
C PRO A 135 2.94 -26.35 -13.31
N GLU A 136 4.14 -26.89 -13.52
CA GLU A 136 4.35 -28.31 -13.84
C GLU A 136 4.05 -29.23 -12.65
N VAL A 137 4.51 -28.89 -11.44
CA VAL A 137 4.23 -29.66 -10.22
C VAL A 137 2.74 -29.63 -9.89
N LEU A 138 2.09 -28.47 -10.05
CA LEU A 138 0.63 -28.35 -9.88
C LEU A 138 -0.13 -29.16 -10.92
N ALA A 139 0.26 -29.06 -12.19
CA ALA A 139 -0.36 -29.83 -13.25
C ALA A 139 -0.21 -31.34 -13.02
N ARG A 140 0.98 -31.80 -12.59
CA ARG A 140 1.22 -33.21 -12.30
C ARG A 140 0.42 -33.70 -11.11
N ALA A 141 0.36 -32.93 -10.01
CA ALA A 141 -0.45 -33.29 -8.85
C ALA A 141 -1.96 -33.32 -9.16
N LYS A 142 -2.46 -32.38 -9.97
CA LYS A 142 -3.85 -32.39 -10.45
C LYS A 142 -4.14 -33.59 -11.34
N HIS A 143 -3.21 -33.94 -12.21
CA HIS A 143 -3.34 -35.13 -13.03
C HIS A 143 -3.43 -36.40 -12.17
N LEU A 144 -2.49 -36.62 -11.23
CA LEU A 144 -2.55 -37.79 -10.34
C LEU A 144 -3.81 -37.82 -9.48
N TYR A 145 -4.27 -36.67 -8.98
CA TYR A 145 -5.52 -36.58 -8.23
C TYR A 145 -6.71 -37.09 -9.07
N ARG A 146 -6.79 -36.69 -10.34
CA ARG A 146 -7.86 -37.13 -11.26
C ARG A 146 -7.75 -38.60 -11.61
N GLU A 147 -6.54 -39.08 -11.93
CA GLU A 147 -6.31 -40.50 -12.22
C GLU A 147 -6.69 -41.39 -11.03
N LEU A 148 -6.27 -41.02 -9.81
CA LEU A 148 -6.61 -41.78 -8.60
C LEU A 148 -8.11 -41.75 -8.29
N ARG A 149 -8.78 -40.62 -8.54
CA ARG A 149 -10.23 -40.51 -8.37
C ARG A 149 -10.98 -41.40 -9.35
N VAL A 150 -10.61 -41.38 -10.64
CA VAL A 150 -11.23 -42.23 -11.67
C VAL A 150 -10.95 -43.70 -11.41
N ALA A 151 -9.71 -44.06 -11.04
CA ALA A 151 -9.35 -45.43 -10.70
C ALA A 151 -10.14 -45.93 -9.48
N ALA A 152 -10.34 -45.09 -8.45
CA ALA A 152 -11.16 -45.45 -7.31
C ALA A 152 -12.64 -45.66 -7.67
N GLU A 153 -13.20 -44.82 -8.56
CA GLU A 153 -14.57 -45.00 -9.06
C GLU A 153 -14.73 -46.30 -9.85
N PHE A 154 -13.75 -46.64 -10.70
CA PHE A 154 -13.73 -47.90 -11.43
C PHE A 154 -13.57 -49.11 -10.51
N ASP A 155 -12.68 -49.02 -9.51
CA ASP A 155 -12.42 -50.10 -8.55
C ASP A 155 -13.64 -50.38 -7.67
N ALA A 156 -14.39 -49.34 -7.28
CA ALA A 156 -15.56 -49.46 -6.45
C ALA A 156 -16.78 -50.04 -7.19
N ASP A 157 -16.96 -49.71 -8.48
CA ASP A 157 -18.09 -50.17 -9.30
C ASP A 157 -17.96 -51.64 -9.75
N ASP A 158 -17.94 -52.56 -8.78
CA ASP A 158 -17.89 -54.02 -9.02
C ASP A 158 -19.29 -54.68 -9.07
N GLY A 159 -20.35 -53.86 -8.99
CA GLY A 159 -21.74 -54.30 -9.00
C GLY A 159 -22.29 -54.77 -7.65
N VAL A 160 -21.53 -54.63 -6.55
CA VAL A 160 -21.95 -54.93 -5.18
C VAL A 160 -21.78 -53.69 -4.33
N GLU A 161 -22.86 -53.17 -3.74
CA GLU A 161 -22.77 -52.05 -2.80
C GLU A 161 -22.18 -52.52 -1.46
N ASP A 162 -20.91 -52.18 -1.21
CA ASP A 162 -20.18 -52.62 -0.03
C ASP A 162 -19.51 -51.46 0.76
N ALA A 163 -18.61 -51.80 1.69
CA ALA A 163 -17.92 -50.81 2.51
C ALA A 163 -16.98 -49.89 1.69
N LYS A 164 -16.39 -50.39 0.60
CA LYS A 164 -15.51 -49.64 -0.31
C LYS A 164 -16.32 -48.54 -1.01
N ASP A 165 -17.54 -48.82 -1.47
CA ASP A 165 -18.44 -47.82 -2.05
C ASP A 165 -18.79 -46.71 -1.06
N GLN A 166 -19.10 -47.09 0.18
CA GLN A 166 -19.43 -46.13 1.25
C GLN A 166 -18.24 -45.23 1.58
N GLU A 167 -17.03 -45.80 1.66
CA GLU A 167 -15.80 -45.06 1.88
C GLU A 167 -15.50 -44.11 0.72
N LEU A 168 -15.63 -44.58 -0.53
CA LEU A 168 -15.44 -43.73 -1.71
C LEU A 168 -16.48 -42.62 -1.79
N ALA A 169 -17.74 -42.90 -1.49
CA ALA A 169 -18.81 -41.90 -1.46
C ALA A 169 -18.52 -40.81 -0.42
N ALA A 170 -18.05 -41.19 0.77
CA ALA A 170 -17.61 -40.24 1.79
C ALA A 170 -16.41 -39.41 1.32
N LEU A 171 -15.44 -40.02 0.63
CA LEU A 171 -14.26 -39.36 0.08
C LEU A 171 -14.64 -38.33 -1.00
N LYS A 172 -15.53 -38.71 -1.92
CA LYS A 172 -16.06 -37.84 -2.97
C LYS A 172 -16.86 -36.67 -2.41
N LYS A 173 -17.61 -36.90 -1.33
CA LYS A 173 -18.32 -35.84 -0.62
C LYS A 173 -17.36 -34.87 0.08
N ALA A 174 -16.27 -35.37 0.68
CA ALA A 174 -15.27 -34.53 1.33
C ALA A 174 -14.50 -33.66 0.33
N HIS A 175 -14.35 -34.12 -0.91
CA HIS A 175 -13.64 -33.45 -2.00
C HIS A 175 -14.56 -33.20 -3.21
N GLU A 176 -15.76 -32.70 -2.94
CA GLU A 176 -16.82 -32.51 -3.96
C GLU A 176 -16.40 -31.47 -5.01
N THR A 177 -15.74 -30.41 -4.58
CA THR A 177 -15.20 -29.35 -5.44
C THR A 177 -13.76 -29.67 -5.87
N GLU A 178 -13.43 -29.33 -7.12
CA GLU A 178 -12.04 -29.40 -7.59
C GLU A 178 -11.15 -28.53 -6.68
N PRO A 179 -10.02 -29.05 -6.17
CA PRO A 179 -9.12 -28.29 -5.30
C PRO A 179 -8.61 -27.00 -5.98
N ASP A 180 -8.87 -25.85 -5.35
CA ASP A 180 -8.48 -24.54 -5.90
C ASP A 180 -7.18 -24.01 -5.29
N SER A 181 -6.77 -24.58 -4.14
CA SER A 181 -5.56 -24.21 -3.42
C SER A 181 -4.54 -25.35 -3.31
N ILE A 182 -3.27 -25.01 -3.07
CA ILE A 182 -2.17 -25.98 -2.83
C ILE A 182 -2.51 -26.90 -1.64
N ALA A 183 -3.16 -26.35 -0.62
CA ALA A 183 -3.53 -27.07 0.58
C ALA A 183 -4.59 -28.13 0.30
N GLU A 184 -5.66 -27.72 -0.37
CA GLU A 184 -6.76 -28.62 -0.75
C GLU A 184 -6.26 -29.69 -1.73
N LEU A 185 -5.41 -29.33 -2.69
CA LEU A 185 -4.87 -30.29 -3.65
C LEU A 185 -4.00 -31.34 -2.96
N ALA A 186 -3.16 -30.93 -2.00
CA ALA A 186 -2.35 -31.86 -1.22
C ALA A 186 -3.23 -32.79 -0.37
N ASP A 187 -4.31 -32.28 0.20
CA ASP A 187 -5.21 -33.05 1.06
C ASP A 187 -6.07 -34.04 0.26
N ALA A 188 -6.62 -33.59 -0.87
CA ALA A 188 -7.37 -34.42 -1.80
C ALA A 188 -6.49 -35.54 -2.39
N LEU A 189 -5.29 -35.20 -2.87
CA LEU A 189 -4.33 -36.18 -3.40
C LEU A 189 -3.93 -37.21 -2.34
N ALA A 190 -3.66 -36.78 -1.10
CA ALA A 190 -3.35 -37.68 0.00
C ALA A 190 -4.52 -38.63 0.33
N SER A 191 -5.74 -38.10 0.31
CA SER A 191 -6.97 -38.84 0.63
C SER A 191 -7.23 -39.96 -0.38
N PHE A 192 -7.15 -39.66 -1.68
CA PHE A 192 -7.33 -40.66 -2.74
C PHE A 192 -6.16 -41.64 -2.85
N ALA A 193 -4.91 -41.19 -2.64
CA ALA A 193 -3.76 -42.10 -2.60
C ALA A 193 -3.82 -43.07 -1.40
N ALA A 194 -4.32 -42.61 -0.24
CA ALA A 194 -4.54 -43.46 0.92
C ALA A 194 -5.62 -44.51 0.66
N HIS A 195 -6.75 -44.12 0.06
CA HIS A 195 -7.82 -45.05 -0.35
C HIS A 195 -7.28 -46.12 -1.31
N ALA A 196 -6.59 -45.71 -2.38
CA ALA A 196 -5.96 -46.64 -3.32
C ALA A 196 -4.90 -47.56 -2.67
N SER A 197 -4.20 -47.08 -1.63
CA SER A 197 -3.25 -47.88 -0.87
C SER A 197 -3.93 -48.91 0.03
N THR A 198 -5.09 -48.60 0.60
CA THR A 198 -5.91 -49.56 1.36
C THR A 198 -6.38 -50.70 0.46
N TYR A 199 -6.81 -50.39 -0.77
CA TYR A 199 -7.29 -51.35 -1.76
C TYR A 199 -6.23 -51.75 -2.80
N ARG A 200 -4.95 -51.73 -2.42
CA ARG A 200 -3.79 -51.91 -3.32
C ARG A 200 -3.90 -53.13 -4.23
N SER A 201 -4.36 -54.26 -3.70
CA SER A 201 -4.51 -55.51 -4.46
C SER A 201 -5.55 -55.40 -5.57
N SER A 202 -6.63 -54.65 -5.33
CA SER A 202 -7.71 -54.42 -6.29
C SER A 202 -7.25 -53.45 -7.38
N PHE A 203 -6.63 -52.33 -6.98
CA PHE A 203 -6.04 -51.34 -7.88
C PHE A 203 -4.99 -51.95 -8.84
N ALA A 204 -4.22 -52.94 -8.38
CA ALA A 204 -3.24 -53.63 -9.22
C ALA A 204 -3.86 -54.45 -10.36
N THR A 205 -5.18 -54.69 -10.33
CA THR A 205 -5.91 -55.39 -11.40
C THR A 205 -6.52 -54.45 -12.44
N ILE A 206 -6.53 -53.14 -12.18
CA ILE A 206 -7.07 -52.14 -13.10
C ILE A 206 -6.16 -52.05 -14.34
N PRO A 207 -6.70 -52.26 -15.56
CA PRO A 207 -5.92 -52.11 -16.79
C PRO A 207 -5.31 -50.71 -16.89
N ASP A 208 -4.05 -50.65 -17.35
CA ASP A 208 -3.30 -49.40 -17.58
C ASP A 208 -3.05 -48.51 -16.35
N PHE A 209 -3.45 -48.93 -15.14
CA PHE A 209 -3.14 -48.20 -13.91
C PHE A 209 -1.71 -48.51 -13.44
N ASP A 210 -0.87 -47.48 -13.36
CA ASP A 210 0.50 -47.61 -12.87
C ASP A 210 0.56 -47.46 -11.34
N MET A 211 0.85 -48.55 -10.64
CA MET A 211 1.00 -48.57 -9.18
C MET A 211 2.10 -47.62 -8.67
N ALA A 212 3.08 -47.24 -9.50
CA ALA A 212 4.10 -46.26 -9.15
C ALA A 212 3.52 -44.84 -8.93
N MET A 213 2.31 -44.57 -9.44
CA MET A 213 1.60 -43.31 -9.19
C MET A 213 1.29 -43.10 -7.71
N LEU A 214 1.15 -44.16 -6.90
CA LEU A 214 0.93 -44.02 -5.45
C LEU A 214 2.17 -43.47 -4.74
N ASP A 215 3.35 -43.97 -5.12
CA ASP A 215 4.63 -43.49 -4.57
C ASP A 215 4.95 -42.07 -5.08
N GLU A 216 4.53 -41.74 -6.30
CA GLU A 216 4.60 -40.38 -6.82
C GLU A 216 3.63 -39.43 -6.10
N ALA A 217 2.39 -39.85 -5.86
CA ALA A 217 1.39 -39.06 -5.14
C ALA A 217 1.88 -38.73 -3.73
N ALA A 218 2.44 -39.70 -2.99
CA ALA A 218 3.02 -39.46 -1.68
C ALA A 218 4.13 -38.39 -1.71
N ARG A 219 5.08 -38.50 -2.67
CA ARG A 219 6.15 -37.50 -2.85
C ARG A 219 5.61 -36.12 -3.21
N LEU A 220 4.58 -36.04 -4.05
CA LEU A 220 3.95 -34.78 -4.41
C LEU A 220 3.19 -34.15 -3.24
N VAL A 221 2.49 -34.94 -2.43
CA VAL A 221 1.84 -34.45 -1.19
C VAL A 221 2.86 -33.80 -0.27
N ASP A 222 3.99 -34.45 -0.01
CA ASP A 222 5.06 -33.89 0.84
C ASP A 222 5.62 -32.61 0.24
N THR A 223 5.84 -32.58 -1.08
CA THR A 223 6.31 -31.40 -1.81
C THR A 223 5.33 -30.24 -1.68
N LEU A 224 4.03 -30.48 -1.87
CA LEU A 224 2.99 -29.45 -1.77
C LEU A 224 2.84 -28.93 -0.33
N ARG A 225 2.89 -29.81 0.68
CA ARG A 225 2.83 -29.44 2.11
C ARG A 225 4.06 -28.64 2.55
N LEU A 226 5.25 -29.06 2.16
CA LEU A 226 6.49 -28.34 2.45
C LEU A 226 6.47 -26.94 1.81
N ARG A 227 5.98 -26.84 0.57
CA ARG A 227 5.82 -25.56 -0.12
C ARG A 227 4.84 -24.64 0.60
N LYS A 228 3.65 -25.13 0.97
CA LYS A 228 2.68 -24.37 1.77
C LYS A 228 3.33 -23.82 3.04
N THR A 229 4.02 -24.68 3.79
CA THR A 229 4.69 -24.31 5.03
C THR A 229 5.76 -23.23 4.79
N ASN A 230 6.55 -23.37 3.73
CA ASN A 230 7.56 -22.39 3.36
C ASN A 230 6.94 -21.06 2.93
N THR A 231 5.86 -21.07 2.15
CA THR A 231 5.11 -19.88 1.75
C THR A 231 4.52 -19.16 2.96
N ASP A 232 3.93 -19.88 3.91
CA ASP A 232 3.37 -19.30 5.14
C ASP A 232 4.46 -18.71 6.04
N ALA A 233 5.57 -19.43 6.22
CA ALA A 233 6.71 -18.95 7.00
C ALA A 233 7.36 -17.71 6.38
N THR A 234 7.57 -17.70 5.07
CA THR A 234 8.15 -16.56 4.34
C THR A 234 7.20 -15.37 4.29
N ALA A 235 5.89 -15.58 4.08
CA ALA A 235 4.88 -14.54 4.17
C ALA A 235 4.83 -13.92 5.58
N GLY A 236 4.92 -14.74 6.62
CA GLY A 236 4.99 -14.29 8.02
C GLY A 236 6.25 -13.46 8.31
N MET A 237 7.42 -13.88 7.80
CA MET A 237 8.67 -13.11 7.93
C MET A 237 8.61 -11.79 7.16
N ALA A 238 8.12 -11.79 5.92
CA ALA A 238 7.98 -10.59 5.11
C ALA A 238 6.98 -9.60 5.72
N ALA A 239 5.88 -10.10 6.31
CA ALA A 239 4.92 -9.28 7.04
C ALA A 239 5.56 -8.63 8.28
N LYS A 240 6.34 -9.37 9.07
CA LYS A 240 7.05 -8.81 10.24
C LYS A 240 8.02 -7.70 9.84
N VAL A 241 8.82 -7.92 8.80
CA VAL A 241 9.77 -6.92 8.28
C VAL A 241 9.05 -5.67 7.80
N ARG A 242 7.97 -5.84 7.00
CA ARG A 242 7.11 -4.73 6.56
C ARG A 242 6.56 -3.95 7.74
N ASP A 243 6.02 -4.63 8.75
CA ASP A 243 5.37 -3.99 9.88
C ASP A 243 6.38 -3.18 10.72
N VAL A 244 7.62 -3.65 10.86
CA VAL A 244 8.71 -2.89 11.51
C VAL A 244 9.04 -1.62 10.72
N TYR A 245 9.28 -1.72 9.41
CA TYR A 245 9.56 -0.52 8.60
C TYR A 245 8.39 0.45 8.57
N LEU A 246 7.15 -0.05 8.61
CA LEU A 246 5.96 0.78 8.67
C LEU A 246 5.86 1.54 9.99
N ALA A 247 6.21 0.92 11.12
CA ALA A 247 6.27 1.60 12.41
C ALA A 247 7.34 2.71 12.43
N LEU A 248 8.53 2.45 11.88
CA LEU A 248 9.60 3.45 11.79
C LEU A 248 9.19 4.62 10.90
N LEU A 249 8.56 4.33 9.76
CA LEU A 249 8.04 5.35 8.84
C LEU A 249 7.00 6.23 9.55
N ASP A 250 6.07 5.60 10.26
CA ASP A 250 5.03 6.30 11.00
C ASP A 250 5.58 7.20 12.10
N GLN A 251 6.60 6.74 12.82
CA GLN A 251 7.30 7.56 13.82
C GLN A 251 7.93 8.81 13.17
N ARG A 252 8.61 8.65 12.03
CA ARG A 252 9.24 9.78 11.31
C ARG A 252 8.20 10.78 10.80
N ILE A 253 7.13 10.29 10.20
CA ILE A 253 6.02 11.12 9.70
C ILE A 253 5.35 11.87 10.85
N ALA A 254 5.03 11.19 11.95
CA ALA A 254 4.38 11.80 13.11
C ALA A 254 5.25 12.91 13.73
N ASN A 255 6.56 12.65 13.88
CA ASN A 255 7.49 13.63 14.41
C ASN A 255 7.67 14.84 13.47
N ALA A 256 7.86 14.60 12.18
CA ALA A 256 7.95 15.67 11.17
C ALA A 256 6.68 16.54 11.17
N ARG A 257 5.49 15.93 11.09
CA ARG A 257 4.21 16.68 11.14
C ARG A 257 4.06 17.49 12.42
N LYS A 258 4.53 16.98 13.57
CA LYS A 258 4.53 17.73 14.84
C LYS A 258 5.43 18.97 14.76
N VAL A 259 6.64 18.84 14.23
CA VAL A 259 7.58 19.96 14.07
C VAL A 259 7.05 20.98 13.07
N PHE A 260 6.51 20.54 11.93
CA PHE A 260 5.89 21.43 10.94
C PHE A 260 4.77 22.28 11.54
N ARG A 261 3.84 21.67 12.29
CA ARG A 261 2.75 22.42 12.95
C ARG A 261 3.27 23.52 13.88
N TYR A 262 4.39 23.28 14.57
CA TYR A 262 4.96 24.27 15.47
C TYR A 262 5.77 25.36 14.74
N ALA A 263 6.60 24.95 13.79
CA ALA A 263 7.50 25.82 13.02
C ALA A 263 6.72 26.78 12.12
N PHE A 264 5.66 26.28 11.47
CA PHE A 264 4.86 27.03 10.49
C PHE A 264 3.47 27.40 11.02
N ARG A 265 3.31 27.57 12.33
CA ARG A 265 2.04 27.94 12.96
C ARG A 265 1.44 29.26 12.43
N ALA A 266 2.28 30.16 11.92
CA ALA A 266 1.88 31.44 11.30
C ALA A 266 1.64 31.33 9.78
N THR A 267 1.92 30.17 9.17
CA THR A 267 1.83 29.91 7.72
C THR A 267 1.10 28.59 7.48
N PRO A 268 -0.24 28.57 7.63
CA PRO A 268 -1.03 27.34 7.58
C PRO A 268 -0.97 26.60 6.24
N GLU A 269 -0.68 27.28 5.13
CA GLU A 269 -0.51 26.63 3.82
C GLU A 269 0.67 25.65 3.80
N ILE A 270 1.77 25.97 4.47
CA ILE A 270 2.94 25.08 4.57
C ILE A 270 2.60 23.87 5.44
N VAL A 271 1.82 24.08 6.50
CA VAL A 271 1.30 22.98 7.34
C VAL A 271 0.37 22.06 6.53
N ARG A 272 -0.41 22.61 5.59
CA ARG A 272 -1.25 21.82 4.68
C ARG A 272 -0.39 20.98 3.73
N GLU A 273 0.68 21.53 3.17
CA GLU A 273 1.62 20.79 2.32
C GLU A 273 2.20 19.56 3.05
N ALA A 274 2.55 19.72 4.33
CA ALA A 274 3.12 18.65 5.16
C ALA A 274 2.09 17.66 5.77
N THR A 275 0.78 17.93 5.65
CA THR A 275 -0.29 17.07 6.18
C THR A 275 -0.96 16.25 5.07
N SER A 276 -1.59 15.14 5.45
CA SER A 276 -2.24 14.19 4.53
C SER A 276 -3.20 14.88 3.56
N ALA A 277 -2.90 14.82 2.25
CA ALA A 277 -3.81 15.27 1.21
C ALA A 277 -5.02 14.34 1.09
N TYR A 278 -4.82 13.04 1.31
CA TYR A 278 -5.87 12.04 1.27
C TYR A 278 -6.95 12.28 2.34
N GLU A 279 -6.57 12.55 3.59
CA GLU A 279 -7.53 12.87 4.65
C GLU A 279 -8.30 14.17 4.37
N ARG A 280 -7.66 15.15 3.71
CA ARG A 280 -8.35 16.39 3.31
C ARG A 280 -9.37 16.13 2.22
N GLU A 281 -9.00 15.37 1.20
CA GLU A 281 -9.91 15.02 0.10
C GLU A 281 -11.06 14.15 0.60
N ARG A 282 -10.79 13.18 1.48
CA ARG A 282 -11.82 12.38 2.14
C ARG A 282 -12.78 13.25 2.97
N ARG A 283 -12.27 14.23 3.74
CA ARG A 283 -13.12 15.17 4.50
C ARG A 283 -13.90 16.12 3.60
N ARG A 284 -13.38 16.49 2.43
CA ARG A 284 -14.09 17.29 1.43
C ARG A 284 -15.20 16.48 0.75
N ALA A 285 -14.91 15.24 0.36
CA ALA A 285 -15.89 14.30 -0.17
C ALA A 285 -17.01 14.02 0.84
N ALA A 286 -16.67 13.81 2.12
CA ALA A 286 -17.66 13.65 3.19
C ALA A 286 -18.44 14.93 3.56
N ARG A 287 -18.05 16.09 3.02
CA ARG A 287 -18.73 17.39 3.19
C ARG A 287 -19.49 17.84 1.95
N LYS A 288 -19.45 17.09 0.84
CA LYS A 288 -20.42 17.26 -0.22
C LYS A 288 -21.72 16.66 0.30
N PRO A 289 -22.75 17.45 0.68
CA PRO A 289 -24.08 16.89 0.79
C PRO A 289 -24.45 16.30 -0.59
N ASP A 290 -25.19 15.19 -0.60
CA ASP A 290 -25.86 14.71 -1.80
C ASP A 290 -26.71 15.85 -2.35
N ALA A 291 -26.20 16.53 -3.37
CA ALA A 291 -26.95 17.50 -4.16
C ALA A 291 -27.78 16.72 -5.20
N SER A 292 -28.58 15.77 -4.71
CA SER A 292 -29.54 15.01 -5.50
C SER A 292 -30.78 14.69 -4.64
N GLU A 293 -31.38 15.72 -4.05
CA GLU A 293 -32.79 15.67 -3.63
C GLU A 293 -33.28 17.11 -3.44
N GLY A 294 -34.17 17.56 -4.33
CA GLY A 294 -34.90 18.82 -4.17
C GLY A 294 -34.49 19.94 -5.13
N ASP A 295 -34.49 19.69 -6.44
CA ASP A 295 -34.81 20.75 -7.41
C ASP A 295 -35.86 20.16 -8.36
N GLU A 296 -37.11 20.15 -7.87
CA GLU A 296 -38.25 19.95 -8.77
C GLU A 296 -38.33 21.18 -9.68
N PRO A 297 -38.33 21.01 -11.02
CA PRO A 297 -38.55 22.12 -11.91
C PRO A 297 -40.00 22.58 -11.76
N ILE A 298 -40.18 23.83 -11.33
CA ILE A 298 -41.46 24.53 -11.46
C ILE A 298 -41.77 24.59 -12.95
N ALA A 299 -42.66 23.71 -13.40
CA ALA A 299 -43.19 23.73 -14.75
C ALA A 299 -43.96 25.06 -14.96
N PRO A 300 -43.71 25.78 -16.06
CA PRO A 300 -44.52 26.92 -16.45
C PRO A 300 -45.61 26.44 -17.42
N GLU A 301 -46.87 26.51 -17.02
CA GLU A 301 -48.07 26.51 -17.88
C GLU A 301 -49.27 26.65 -16.93
N ASP A 302 -50.31 27.46 -17.15
CA ASP A 302 -50.89 27.88 -18.41
C ASP A 302 -51.68 29.18 -18.15
N THR A 303 -51.43 30.21 -18.96
CA THR A 303 -52.25 31.42 -19.04
C THR A 303 -52.94 31.41 -20.38
N SER A 304 -54.04 30.69 -20.44
CA SER A 304 -55.12 30.80 -21.41
C SER A 304 -56.38 30.41 -20.62
N GLY A 305 -57.39 31.23 -20.41
CA GLY A 305 -58.01 32.23 -21.26
C GLY A 305 -59.49 31.86 -21.21
N ASP A 306 -60.33 32.70 -20.61
CA ASP A 306 -61.73 32.82 -21.00
C ASP A 306 -62.30 34.11 -20.42
N ASP A 307 -62.23 35.09 -21.33
CA ASP A 307 -62.98 36.32 -21.38
C ASP A 307 -64.44 35.97 -21.74
N VAL A 308 -65.37 36.15 -20.80
CA VAL A 308 -66.81 36.10 -21.06
C VAL A 308 -67.43 37.38 -20.50
N THR A 309 -67.47 38.36 -21.40
CA THR A 309 -68.55 39.31 -21.71
C THR A 309 -69.62 39.62 -20.66
N ASP A 310 -69.77 40.92 -20.45
CA ASP A 310 -70.97 41.68 -20.06
C ASP A 310 -72.31 41.07 -20.52
N ASP A 311 -73.32 41.06 -19.65
CA ASP A 311 -74.50 41.95 -19.80
C ASP A 311 -75.56 41.73 -18.69
N ASP A 312 -76.00 42.88 -18.16
CA ASP A 312 -77.35 43.29 -17.74
C ASP A 312 -78.14 42.71 -16.54
N ALA A 313 -78.68 43.71 -15.80
CA ALA A 313 -79.85 43.78 -14.90
C ALA A 313 -79.65 43.56 -13.38
#